data_AF-A0AAD7ADY1-F1
#
_entry.id   AF-A0AAD7ADY1-F1
#
_cell.length_a   1.000
_cell.length_b   1.000
_cell.length_c   1.000
_cell.angle_alpha   90.00
_cell.angle_beta   90.00
_cell.angle_gamma   90.00
#
_symmetry.space_group_name_H-M   'P 1'
#
loop_
_entity.id
_entity.type
_entity.pdbx_description
1 polymer ?
#
loop_
_entity_poly.entity_id
_entity_poly.type
_entity_poly.pdbx_seq_one_letter_code
_entity_poly.pdbx_strand_id
1 'polypeptide(L)'
;MLYARMSYVVRQGAELTAAFKSLIGVLTGDTASPILWNVYFADLAVAFGNDDDDIILDGADDVVLFSTTLAGLQRKIDIFFACLSKTLWMIFGEIPRVIPVMRVGDAVILLVKQYNTSRDIFSAHYAKKASKARAVANMTFAGIQLYMARIDPHLTFGCEVALDVTDTHVSRLEDVQNEFLRSVLAVLFSETGVTPLRYRRLSLAIAPTHLAGVAYRDSVRLAQEGLPCWLSDLCYALSHLPVPVLFSMDALTPDSITNLKQRLTRSCSTWIGEQIVSMSGRLPLIQGRMERMGDGSFELSPMKLRLYLPLTHILLSSHSLAVELLRYQERLRAPVPRHARLCRLCFQGVKSEGHALRHFLSDIFTTIPTIPRRWASTDDFCYDHALSGSFAAAYGLSGYGYGHYGPTNFPMLRLVP
;
A
#
# COMPACT_ATOMS: atom_id res chain seq x y z
N MET A 1 -17.83 -33.74 -19.05
CA MET A 1 -17.46 -34.12 -20.44
C MET A 1 -16.03 -33.68 -20.85
N LEU A 2 -15.53 -32.52 -20.39
CA LEU A 2 -14.20 -31.99 -20.74
C LEU A 2 -13.01 -32.90 -20.34
N TYR A 3 -12.93 -33.32 -19.07
CA TYR A 3 -11.77 -34.08 -18.55
C TYR A 3 -11.63 -35.51 -19.08
N ALA A 4 -12.74 -36.16 -19.47
CA ALA A 4 -12.67 -37.52 -20.02
C ALA A 4 -11.84 -37.60 -21.32
N ARG A 5 -11.78 -36.48 -22.04
CA ARG A 5 -11.05 -36.34 -23.31
C ARG A 5 -9.72 -35.61 -23.17
N MET A 6 -9.50 -34.92 -22.06
CA MET A 6 -8.25 -34.18 -21.87
C MET A 6 -7.08 -35.14 -21.63
N SER A 7 -5.96 -34.87 -22.29
CA SER A 7 -4.70 -35.58 -22.10
C SER A 7 -3.57 -34.56 -21.99
N TYR A 8 -2.52 -34.94 -21.28
CA TYR A 8 -1.43 -34.06 -20.92
C TYR A 8 -0.11 -34.64 -21.40
N VAL A 9 0.79 -33.75 -21.79
CA VAL A 9 2.20 -34.05 -22.09
C VAL A 9 3.06 -33.03 -21.34
N VAL A 10 4.14 -33.48 -20.73
CA VAL A 10 5.10 -32.61 -20.04
C VAL A 10 6.35 -32.51 -20.91
N ARG A 11 6.80 -31.28 -21.16
CA ARG A 11 8.04 -31.01 -21.90
C ARG A 11 9.08 -30.42 -20.96
N GLN A 12 10.27 -31.02 -20.91
CA GLN A 12 11.43 -30.50 -20.21
C GLN A 12 12.61 -30.40 -21.18
N GLY A 13 12.88 -29.19 -21.68
CA GLY A 13 13.88 -28.97 -22.73
C GLY A 13 13.48 -29.65 -24.06
N ALA A 14 14.26 -30.64 -24.48
CA ALA A 14 14.00 -31.43 -25.69
C ALA A 14 13.15 -32.68 -25.43
N GLU A 15 13.01 -33.11 -24.18
CA GLU A 15 12.29 -34.33 -23.82
C GLU A 15 10.79 -34.04 -23.67
N LEU A 16 9.97 -34.98 -24.13
CA LEU A 16 8.50 -34.95 -24.06
C LEU A 16 8.01 -36.28 -23.50
N THR A 17 7.14 -36.25 -22.50
CA THR A 17 6.52 -37.47 -21.96
C THR A 17 5.51 -38.05 -22.93
N ALA A 18 5.16 -39.34 -22.78
CA ALA A 18 3.96 -39.88 -23.39
C ALA A 18 2.71 -39.14 -22.87
N ALA A 19 1.64 -39.14 -23.67
CA ALA A 19 0.38 -38.57 -23.26
C ALA A 19 -0.22 -39.37 -22.09
N PHE A 20 -0.64 -38.70 -21.04
CA PHE A 20 -1.31 -39.30 -19.89
C PHE A 20 -2.59 -38.52 -19.53
N LYS A 21 -3.46 -39.13 -18.72
CA LYS A 21 -4.69 -38.52 -18.24
C LYS A 21 -4.67 -38.41 -16.72
N SER A 22 -5.26 -37.34 -16.18
CA SER A 22 -5.55 -37.27 -14.75
C SER A 22 -6.66 -38.28 -14.43
N LEU A 23 -6.41 -39.19 -13.50
CA LEU A 23 -7.41 -40.16 -13.04
C LEU A 23 -8.35 -39.56 -11.99
N ILE A 24 -7.84 -38.63 -11.17
CA ILE A 24 -8.58 -37.99 -10.08
C ILE A 24 -8.19 -36.51 -10.05
N GLY A 25 -9.21 -35.65 -10.05
CA GLY A 25 -9.04 -34.21 -9.90
C GLY A 25 -8.49 -33.52 -11.14
N VAL A 26 -8.25 -32.23 -10.96
CA VAL A 26 -7.78 -31.32 -12.00
C VAL A 26 -6.29 -31.07 -11.85
N LEU A 27 -5.54 -31.02 -12.96
CA LEU A 27 -4.10 -30.73 -12.89
C LEU A 27 -3.82 -29.27 -12.52
N THR A 28 -3.03 -29.09 -11.46
CA THR A 28 -2.51 -27.77 -11.09
C THR A 28 -1.68 -27.17 -12.22
N GLY A 29 -1.97 -25.90 -12.56
CA GLY A 29 -1.29 -25.17 -13.64
C GLY A 29 -2.04 -25.16 -14.97
N ASP A 30 -3.11 -25.95 -15.12
CA ASP A 30 -4.03 -25.83 -16.24
C ASP A 30 -4.92 -24.59 -16.06
N THR A 31 -5.00 -23.75 -17.09
CA THR A 31 -5.74 -22.46 -17.09
C THR A 31 -7.22 -22.63 -16.76
N ALA A 32 -7.82 -23.78 -17.07
CA ALA A 32 -9.23 -24.05 -16.79
C ALA A 32 -9.47 -24.57 -15.36
N SER A 33 -8.43 -24.94 -14.63
CA SER A 33 -8.57 -25.54 -13.30
C SER A 33 -9.31 -24.68 -12.28
N PRO A 34 -9.02 -23.37 -12.18
CA PRO A 34 -9.69 -22.53 -11.18
C PRO A 34 -11.21 -22.47 -11.41
N ILE A 35 -11.65 -22.34 -12.67
CA ILE A 35 -13.09 -22.26 -12.96
C ILE A 35 -13.79 -23.61 -12.75
N LEU A 36 -13.12 -24.72 -13.08
CA LEU A 36 -13.70 -26.06 -12.92
C LEU A 36 -13.78 -26.46 -11.45
N TRP A 37 -12.84 -26.00 -10.64
CA TRP A 37 -12.92 -26.08 -9.19
C TRP A 37 -14.12 -25.28 -8.64
N ASN A 38 -14.33 -24.05 -9.10
CA ASN A 38 -15.48 -23.23 -8.70
C ASN A 38 -16.81 -23.88 -9.11
N VAL A 39 -16.90 -24.52 -10.28
CA VAL A 39 -18.10 -25.26 -10.71
C VAL A 39 -18.37 -26.45 -9.80
N TYR A 40 -17.33 -27.22 -9.45
CA TYR A 40 -17.46 -28.32 -8.50
C TYR A 40 -17.94 -27.82 -7.12
N PHE A 41 -17.41 -26.69 -6.65
CA PHE A 41 -17.83 -26.07 -5.40
C PHE A 41 -19.24 -25.49 -5.44
N ALA A 42 -19.70 -25.01 -6.60
CA ALA A 42 -21.07 -24.53 -6.76
C ALA A 42 -22.11 -25.63 -6.51
N ASP A 43 -21.80 -26.89 -6.86
CA ASP A 43 -22.67 -28.03 -6.54
C ASP A 43 -22.71 -28.31 -5.03
N LEU A 44 -21.59 -28.11 -4.32
CA LEU A 44 -21.57 -28.19 -2.85
C LEU A 44 -22.41 -27.07 -2.21
N ALA A 45 -22.41 -25.87 -2.80
CA ALA A 45 -23.21 -24.75 -2.33
C ALA A 45 -24.71 -25.11 -2.23
N VAL A 46 -25.22 -25.85 -3.22
CA VAL A 46 -26.62 -26.35 -3.23
C VAL A 46 -26.87 -27.37 -2.12
N ALA A 47 -25.86 -28.18 -1.76
CA ALA A 47 -25.99 -29.21 -0.75
C ALA A 47 -26.08 -28.66 0.69
N PHE A 48 -25.55 -27.47 0.96
CA PHE A 48 -25.65 -26.84 2.29
C PHE A 48 -27.09 -26.42 2.63
N GLY A 49 -27.96 -26.26 1.63
CA GLY A 49 -29.33 -25.77 1.80
C GLY A 49 -29.40 -24.24 1.96
N ASN A 50 -30.62 -23.72 2.10
CA ASN A 50 -30.88 -22.31 2.37
C ASN A 50 -31.19 -22.13 3.86
N ASP A 51 -30.22 -22.35 4.75
CA ASP A 51 -30.37 -21.85 6.12
C ASP A 51 -30.16 -20.33 6.10
N ASP A 52 -31.07 -19.57 6.71
CA ASP A 52 -31.07 -18.09 6.68
C ASP A 52 -29.80 -17.47 7.31
N ASP A 53 -29.02 -18.26 8.04
CA ASP A 53 -27.81 -17.87 8.77
C ASP A 53 -26.50 -18.28 8.07
N ASP A 54 -26.57 -18.71 6.80
CA ASP A 54 -25.44 -19.32 6.11
C ASP A 54 -24.58 -18.32 5.36
N ILE A 55 -23.34 -18.14 5.84
CA ILE A 55 -22.26 -17.49 5.09
C ILE A 55 -21.24 -18.56 4.72
N ILE A 56 -21.00 -18.70 3.43
CA ILE A 56 -19.93 -19.54 2.88
C ILE A 56 -18.97 -18.59 2.18
N LEU A 57 -17.72 -18.56 2.65
CA LEU A 57 -16.63 -17.89 1.96
C LEU A 57 -15.73 -18.97 1.38
N ASP A 58 -15.67 -19.04 0.06
CA ASP A 58 -14.84 -19.97 -0.67
C ASP A 58 -13.67 -19.26 -1.34
N GLY A 59 -12.49 -19.87 -1.26
CA GLY A 59 -11.34 -19.47 -2.04
C GLY A 59 -10.53 -20.70 -2.36
N ALA A 60 -10.47 -21.12 -3.63
CA ALA A 60 -9.78 -22.34 -4.04
C ALA A 60 -9.99 -23.48 -3.00
N ASP A 61 -8.93 -23.98 -2.37
CA ASP A 61 -8.97 -25.07 -1.40
C ASP A 61 -9.32 -24.67 0.05
N ASP A 62 -9.34 -23.38 0.37
CA ASP A 62 -9.70 -22.87 1.69
C ASP A 62 -11.19 -22.52 1.75
N VAL A 63 -11.93 -23.25 2.60
CA VAL A 63 -13.36 -23.02 2.83
C VAL A 63 -13.57 -22.55 4.24
N VAL A 64 -14.28 -21.43 4.41
CA VAL A 64 -14.73 -20.97 5.72
C VAL A 64 -16.24 -21.08 5.79
N LEU A 65 -16.70 -21.87 6.76
CA LEU A 65 -18.11 -22.09 7.06
C LEU A 65 -18.48 -21.31 8.31
N PHE A 66 -19.52 -20.50 8.23
CA PHE A 66 -20.10 -19.82 9.38
C PHE A 66 -21.46 -20.42 9.73
N SER A 67 -21.80 -20.48 11.01
CA SER A 67 -23.17 -20.72 11.46
C SER A 67 -23.35 -20.11 12.84
N THR A 68 -24.55 -19.58 13.09
CA THR A 68 -24.99 -19.08 14.40
C THR A 68 -25.29 -20.24 15.38
N THR A 69 -25.43 -21.46 14.88
CA THR A 69 -25.73 -22.65 15.69
C THR A 69 -24.73 -23.78 15.47
N LEU A 70 -24.48 -24.54 16.54
CA LEU A 70 -23.59 -25.70 16.46
C LEU A 70 -24.11 -26.77 15.51
N ALA A 71 -25.42 -27.03 15.54
CA ALA A 71 -26.06 -28.03 14.70
C ALA A 71 -25.98 -27.64 13.21
N GLY A 72 -26.17 -26.35 12.90
CA GLY A 72 -25.99 -25.84 11.53
C GLY A 72 -24.56 -26.03 11.05
N LEU A 73 -23.57 -25.67 11.86
CA LEU A 73 -22.17 -25.88 11.51
C LEU A 73 -21.84 -27.37 11.29
N GLN A 74 -22.34 -28.26 12.15
CA GLN A 74 -22.07 -29.70 12.05
C GLN A 74 -22.69 -30.29 10.77
N ARG A 75 -23.93 -29.92 10.43
CA ARG A 75 -24.56 -30.33 9.16
C ARG A 75 -23.72 -29.97 7.94
N LYS A 76 -23.14 -28.77 7.93
CA LYS A 76 -22.26 -28.33 6.82
C LYS A 76 -20.96 -29.11 6.76
N ILE A 77 -20.39 -29.38 7.92
CA ILE A 77 -19.17 -30.17 8.03
C ILE A 77 -19.40 -31.61 7.58
N ASP A 78 -20.57 -32.19 7.87
CA ASP A 78 -20.93 -33.55 7.47
C ASP A 78 -21.01 -33.74 5.94
N ILE A 79 -21.20 -32.65 5.18
CA ILE A 79 -21.15 -32.66 3.71
C ILE A 79 -19.71 -32.87 3.21
N PHE A 80 -18.70 -32.42 3.96
CA PHE A 80 -17.30 -32.63 3.60
C PHE A 80 -16.81 -34.00 4.05
N PHE A 81 -16.31 -34.81 3.11
CA PHE A 81 -15.75 -36.11 3.42
C PHE A 81 -14.23 -36.04 3.70
N ALA A 82 -13.81 -36.56 4.86
CA ALA A 82 -12.46 -37.05 5.20
C ALA A 82 -11.22 -36.12 5.10
N CYS A 83 -11.33 -34.83 4.80
CA CYS A 83 -10.18 -33.90 4.82
C CYS A 83 -9.90 -33.30 6.22
N LEU A 84 -9.41 -34.13 7.13
CA LEU A 84 -9.38 -33.83 8.56
C LEU A 84 -8.16 -33.06 9.08
N SER A 85 -6.98 -33.30 8.51
CA SER A 85 -5.73 -32.91 9.19
C SER A 85 -5.47 -31.40 9.25
N LYS A 86 -6.15 -30.62 8.41
CA LYS A 86 -6.05 -29.15 8.38
C LYS A 86 -7.34 -28.45 8.77
N THR A 87 -8.43 -29.20 8.99
CA THR A 87 -9.73 -28.61 9.34
C THR A 87 -9.69 -28.18 10.79
N LEU A 88 -10.03 -26.92 10.98
CA LEU A 88 -10.06 -26.25 12.28
C LEU A 88 -11.40 -25.56 12.39
N TRP A 89 -11.88 -25.40 13.62
CA TRP A 89 -13.06 -24.58 13.90
C TRP A 89 -12.78 -23.63 15.05
N MET A 90 -13.58 -22.56 15.13
CA MET A 90 -13.45 -21.52 16.13
C MET A 90 -14.81 -20.98 16.54
N ILE A 91 -14.87 -20.44 17.76
CA ILE A 91 -16.06 -19.79 18.31
C ILE A 91 -15.77 -18.28 18.36
N PHE A 92 -16.68 -17.49 17.81
CA PHE A 92 -16.67 -16.04 17.94
C PHE A 92 -17.60 -15.61 19.08
N GLY A 93 -17.14 -14.67 19.92
CA GLY A 93 -17.92 -14.16 21.06
C GLY A 93 -17.64 -14.89 22.38
N GLU A 94 -18.66 -15.00 23.22
CA GLU A 94 -18.55 -15.65 24.53
C GLU A 94 -18.31 -17.16 24.39
N ILE A 95 -17.28 -17.66 25.07
CA ILE A 95 -16.95 -19.09 25.05
C ILE A 95 -17.95 -19.82 25.97
N PRO A 96 -18.67 -20.84 25.47
CA PRO A 96 -19.60 -21.59 26.30
C PRO A 96 -18.87 -22.33 27.42
N ARG A 97 -19.51 -22.46 28.58
CA ARG A 97 -18.95 -23.19 29.74
C ARG A 97 -18.59 -24.64 29.40
N VAL A 98 -19.38 -25.25 28.53
CA VAL A 98 -19.14 -26.58 27.98
C VAL A 98 -18.77 -26.40 26.51
N ILE A 99 -17.51 -26.69 26.19
CA ILE A 99 -17.01 -26.58 24.81
C ILE A 99 -17.62 -27.72 24.00
N PRO A 100 -18.35 -27.43 22.91
CA PRO A 100 -18.92 -28.46 22.08
C PRO A 100 -17.85 -29.20 21.28
N VAL A 101 -18.16 -30.42 20.86
CA VAL A 101 -17.25 -31.27 20.07
C VAL A 101 -17.77 -31.34 18.65
N MET A 102 -16.96 -30.88 17.69
CA MET A 102 -17.23 -30.99 16.26
C MET A 102 -16.50 -32.19 15.66
N ARG A 103 -17.13 -32.87 14.70
CA ARG A 103 -16.58 -34.08 14.09
C ARG A 103 -16.65 -34.07 12.57
N VAL A 104 -15.74 -34.78 11.89
CA VAL A 104 -15.94 -35.22 10.50
C VAL A 104 -15.78 -36.74 10.53
N GLY A 105 -16.88 -37.47 10.29
CA GLY A 105 -16.92 -38.89 10.59
C GLY A 105 -16.58 -39.16 12.06
N ASP A 106 -15.61 -40.04 12.32
CA ASP A 106 -15.22 -40.42 13.69
C ASP A 106 -14.19 -39.48 14.34
N ALA A 107 -13.56 -38.60 13.56
CA ALA A 107 -12.49 -37.75 14.05
C ALA A 107 -13.00 -36.41 14.59
N VAL A 108 -12.40 -35.97 15.69
CA VAL A 108 -12.70 -34.68 16.32
C VAL A 108 -11.90 -33.57 15.65
N ILE A 109 -12.58 -32.49 15.27
CA ILE A 109 -11.94 -31.30 14.71
C ILE A 109 -11.32 -30.48 15.83
N LEU A 110 -10.07 -30.08 15.65
CA LEU A 110 -9.37 -29.28 16.65
C LEU A 110 -9.99 -27.88 16.72
N LEU A 111 -10.40 -27.50 17.93
CA LEU A 111 -10.77 -26.13 18.27
C LEU A 111 -9.52 -25.27 18.36
N VAL A 112 -9.47 -24.19 17.57
CA VAL A 112 -8.32 -23.28 17.59
C VAL A 112 -8.27 -22.57 18.94
N LYS A 113 -7.18 -22.77 19.68
CA LYS A 113 -6.95 -22.14 21.01
C LYS A 113 -6.79 -20.62 20.96
N GLN A 114 -6.63 -20.02 19.77
CA GLN A 114 -6.69 -18.58 19.60
C GLN A 114 -8.15 -18.12 19.68
N TYR A 115 -8.74 -18.30 20.86
CA TYR A 115 -9.93 -17.55 21.23
C TYR A 115 -9.52 -16.11 21.28
N ASN A 116 -10.07 -15.28 20.40
CA ASN A 116 -9.83 -13.86 20.48
C ASN A 116 -10.75 -13.26 21.55
N THR A 117 -10.50 -13.62 22.81
CA THR A 117 -10.96 -12.82 23.95
C THR A 117 -10.21 -11.49 24.01
N SER A 118 -9.15 -11.35 23.21
CA SER A 118 -8.50 -10.07 23.01
C SER A 118 -9.44 -9.16 22.22
N ARG A 119 -9.59 -7.92 22.70
CA ARG A 119 -10.44 -6.90 22.08
C ARG A 119 -10.05 -6.61 20.63
N ASP A 120 -8.80 -6.89 20.24
CA ASP A 120 -8.30 -6.60 18.90
C ASP A 120 -7.82 -7.88 18.20
N ILE A 121 -8.68 -8.38 17.32
CA ILE A 121 -8.45 -9.66 16.68
C ILE A 121 -7.29 -9.64 15.67
N PHE A 122 -6.88 -8.45 15.22
CA PHE A 122 -5.88 -8.26 14.19
C PHE A 122 -4.49 -7.93 14.75
N SER A 123 -4.33 -7.71 16.06
CA SER A 123 -3.04 -7.32 16.66
C SER A 123 -1.86 -8.21 16.22
N ALA A 124 -2.04 -9.53 16.25
CA ALA A 124 -1.02 -10.49 15.82
C ALA A 124 -0.72 -10.40 14.32
N HIS A 125 -1.72 -10.10 13.50
CA HIS A 125 -1.59 -9.88 12.07
C HIS A 125 -0.73 -8.65 11.77
N TYR A 126 -1.02 -7.51 12.40
CA TYR A 126 -0.20 -6.29 12.26
C TYR A 126 1.26 -6.55 12.64
N ALA A 127 1.51 -7.23 13.78
CA ALA A 127 2.87 -7.58 14.21
C ALA A 127 3.59 -8.46 13.18
N LYS A 128 2.93 -9.49 12.67
CA LYS A 128 3.47 -10.39 11.64
C LYS A 128 3.78 -9.65 10.33
N LYS A 129 2.89 -8.75 9.90
CA LYS A 129 3.08 -7.96 8.68
C LYS A 129 4.19 -6.91 8.82
N ALA A 130 4.26 -6.21 9.95
CA ALA A 130 5.36 -5.31 10.26
C ALA A 130 6.71 -6.04 10.25
N SER A 131 6.79 -7.22 10.88
CA SER A 131 8.01 -8.03 10.89
C SER A 131 8.45 -8.45 9.49
N LYS A 132 7.52 -8.91 8.64
CA LYS A 132 7.83 -9.29 7.26
C LYS A 132 8.24 -8.10 6.42
N ALA A 133 7.52 -6.99 6.53
CA ALA A 133 7.85 -5.75 5.84
C ALA A 133 9.25 -5.26 6.22
N ARG A 134 9.62 -5.29 7.51
CA ARG A 134 10.97 -4.92 7.98
C ARG A 134 12.05 -5.85 7.44
N ALA A 135 11.81 -7.16 7.44
CA ALA A 135 12.75 -8.12 6.87
C ALA A 135 13.01 -7.83 5.38
N VAL A 136 11.95 -7.56 4.61
CA VAL A 136 12.07 -7.19 3.19
C VAL A 136 12.76 -5.84 3.01
N ALA A 137 12.40 -4.84 3.83
CA ALA A 137 13.03 -3.52 3.80
C ALA A 137 14.54 -3.59 4.03
N ASN A 138 14.99 -4.40 4.98
CA ASN A 138 16.42 -4.59 5.27
C ASN A 138 17.20 -5.29 4.15
N MET A 139 16.52 -6.08 3.31
CA MET A 139 17.13 -6.73 2.14
C MET A 139 17.08 -5.88 0.87
N THR A 140 16.34 -4.76 0.90
CA THR A 140 16.04 -3.95 -0.27
C THR A 140 16.85 -2.66 -0.22
N PHE A 141 17.69 -2.42 -1.24
CA PHE A 141 18.34 -1.12 -1.40
C PHE A 141 17.31 -0.05 -1.79
N ALA A 142 17.57 1.21 -1.40
CA ALA A 142 16.63 2.32 -1.54
C ALA A 142 16.01 2.42 -2.95
N GLY A 143 14.71 2.72 -3.02
CA GLY A 143 14.00 2.95 -4.27
C GLY A 143 12.48 2.83 -4.13
N ILE A 144 11.73 3.80 -4.69
CA ILE A 144 10.27 3.84 -4.56
C ILE A 144 9.60 2.68 -5.31
N GLN A 145 10.15 2.28 -6.46
CA GLN A 145 9.63 1.11 -7.19
C GLN A 145 9.74 -0.18 -6.35
N LEU A 146 10.87 -0.38 -5.67
CA LEU A 146 11.07 -1.54 -4.80
C LEU A 146 10.20 -1.47 -3.53
N TYR A 147 10.02 -0.27 -2.96
CA TYR A 147 9.05 -0.05 -1.89
C TYR A 147 7.65 -0.52 -2.32
N MET A 148 7.14 -0.01 -3.44
CA MET A 148 5.80 -0.33 -3.93
C MET A 148 5.64 -1.81 -4.30
N ALA A 149 6.70 -2.44 -4.83
CA ALA A 149 6.63 -3.84 -5.25
C ALA A 149 6.82 -4.85 -4.12
N ARG A 150 7.56 -4.50 -3.06
CA ARG A 150 8.03 -5.48 -2.06
C ARG A 150 7.60 -5.16 -0.63
N ILE A 151 7.48 -3.88 -0.27
CA ILE A 151 7.21 -3.45 1.11
C ILE A 151 5.74 -3.06 1.26
N ASP A 152 5.23 -2.18 0.39
CA ASP A 152 3.83 -1.71 0.40
C ASP A 152 2.81 -2.86 0.45
N PRO A 153 2.97 -3.99 -0.30
CA PRO A 153 2.04 -5.10 -0.23
C PRO A 153 1.97 -5.75 1.16
N HIS A 154 3.04 -5.69 1.96
CA HIS A 154 3.00 -6.16 3.34
C HIS A 154 2.31 -5.16 4.27
N LEU A 155 2.54 -3.85 4.07
CA LEU A 155 1.97 -2.78 4.89
C LEU A 155 0.48 -2.53 4.62
N THR A 156 0.02 -2.82 3.41
CA THR A 156 -1.39 -2.66 2.98
C THR A 156 -2.19 -3.96 3.03
N PHE A 157 -1.56 -5.09 3.37
CA PHE A 157 -2.24 -6.39 3.35
C PHE A 157 -3.46 -6.43 4.29
N GLY A 158 -4.63 -6.73 3.73
CA GLY A 158 -5.86 -6.90 4.47
C GLY A 158 -6.40 -5.60 5.07
N CYS A 159 -5.96 -4.43 4.58
CA CYS A 159 -6.47 -3.13 5.04
C CYS A 159 -7.96 -2.90 4.71
N GLU A 160 -8.48 -3.62 3.72
CA GLU A 160 -9.87 -3.66 3.34
C GLU A 160 -10.76 -4.40 4.35
N VAL A 161 -10.18 -5.27 5.18
CA VAL A 161 -10.89 -6.00 6.24
C VAL A 161 -10.54 -5.45 7.62
N ALA A 162 -9.24 -5.25 7.89
CA ALA A 162 -8.71 -4.77 9.16
C ALA A 162 -8.45 -3.25 9.07
N LEU A 163 -9.46 -2.47 9.46
CA LEU A 163 -9.39 -1.02 9.53
C LEU A 163 -8.56 -0.57 10.73
N ASP A 164 -7.88 0.56 10.58
CA ASP A 164 -6.94 1.08 11.57
C ASP A 164 -7.67 1.82 12.72
N VAL A 165 -8.43 1.08 13.53
CA VAL A 165 -9.18 1.62 14.69
C VAL A 165 -8.30 1.86 15.92
N THR A 166 -7.13 1.22 15.99
CA THR A 166 -6.18 1.36 17.09
C THR A 166 -4.85 1.89 16.60
N ASP A 167 -4.40 3.04 17.11
CA ASP A 167 -3.14 3.69 16.72
C ASP A 167 -1.92 2.79 16.90
N THR A 168 -1.90 1.99 17.98
CA THR A 168 -0.77 1.13 18.31
C THR A 168 -0.43 0.12 17.22
N HIS A 169 -1.42 -0.30 16.42
CA HIS A 169 -1.22 -1.31 15.38
C HIS A 169 -0.70 -0.72 14.09
N VAL A 170 -1.32 0.36 13.63
CA VAL A 170 -0.88 1.05 12.42
C VAL A 170 0.46 1.75 12.62
N SER A 171 0.77 2.28 13.80
CA SER A 171 2.08 2.89 14.08
C SER A 171 3.24 1.92 13.89
N ARG A 172 3.07 0.62 14.20
CA ARG A 172 4.11 -0.39 13.93
C ARG A 172 4.39 -0.57 12.44
N LEU A 173 3.40 -0.38 11.59
CA LEU A 173 3.54 -0.45 10.14
C LEU A 173 4.12 0.87 9.59
N GLU A 174 3.66 2.00 10.13
CA GLU A 174 4.20 3.33 9.83
C GLU A 174 5.69 3.42 10.17
N ASP A 175 6.11 2.84 11.30
CA ASP A 175 7.53 2.76 11.68
C ASP A 175 8.35 2.09 10.59
N VAL A 176 7.84 1.03 9.96
CA VAL A 176 8.54 0.35 8.84
C VAL A 176 8.56 1.23 7.59
N GLN A 177 7.45 1.90 7.25
CA GLN A 177 7.41 2.85 6.13
C GLN A 177 8.44 3.97 6.33
N ASN A 178 8.43 4.59 7.51
CA ASN A 178 9.30 5.69 7.89
C ASN A 178 10.77 5.25 7.97
N GLU A 179 11.01 4.05 8.50
CA GLU A 179 12.33 3.42 8.57
C GLU A 179 12.87 3.05 7.20
N PHE A 180 12.06 2.66 6.23
CA PHE A 180 12.56 2.41 4.87
C PHE A 180 12.91 3.73 4.18
N LEU A 181 12.07 4.74 4.37
CA LEU A 181 12.17 5.96 3.60
C LEU A 181 13.23 6.94 4.18
N ARG A 182 13.65 6.80 5.44
CA ARG A 182 14.71 7.57 6.18
C ARG A 182 15.16 8.90 5.55
N SER A 183 14.42 9.97 5.86
CA SER A 183 14.91 11.34 6.15
C SER A 183 13.71 12.28 6.19
N VAL A 184 13.46 12.96 7.33
CA VAL A 184 12.40 13.96 7.56
C VAL A 184 11.01 13.58 6.97
N LEU A 185 10.15 12.97 7.79
CA LEU A 185 8.82 12.42 7.45
C LEU A 185 8.00 13.25 6.45
N ALA A 186 7.92 14.57 6.60
CA ALA A 186 7.12 15.42 5.72
C ALA A 186 7.73 15.60 4.33
N VAL A 187 9.05 15.88 4.27
CA VAL A 187 9.80 16.02 3.00
C VAL A 187 9.75 14.73 2.21
N LEU A 188 9.80 13.64 2.93
CA LEU A 188 9.84 12.33 2.38
C LEU A 188 8.57 12.03 1.58
N PHE A 189 7.39 12.15 2.18
CA PHE A 189 6.15 11.93 1.44
C PHE A 189 6.02 12.94 0.30
N SER A 190 6.41 14.19 0.54
CA SER A 190 6.31 15.23 -0.49
C SER A 190 7.17 14.97 -1.73
N GLU A 191 8.39 14.46 -1.54
CA GLU A 191 9.38 14.25 -2.61
C GLU A 191 9.37 12.82 -3.18
N THR A 192 8.92 11.83 -2.42
CA THR A 192 8.83 10.45 -2.91
C THR A 192 7.52 10.16 -3.62
N GLY A 193 6.49 11.00 -3.39
CA GLY A 193 5.14 10.72 -3.86
C GLY A 193 4.47 9.53 -3.16
N VAL A 194 5.11 8.96 -2.13
CA VAL A 194 4.54 7.87 -1.34
C VAL A 194 3.46 8.45 -0.43
N THR A 195 2.26 7.89 -0.49
CA THR A 195 1.18 8.27 0.42
C THR A 195 1.49 7.75 1.84
N PRO A 196 1.31 8.57 2.89
CA PRO A 196 1.46 8.10 4.27
C PRO A 196 0.52 6.92 4.53
N LEU A 197 1.00 5.92 5.27
CA LEU A 197 0.40 4.60 5.27
C LEU A 197 -1.09 4.59 5.68
N ARG A 198 -1.49 5.39 6.68
CA ARG A 198 -2.90 5.50 7.11
C ARG A 198 -3.82 5.92 5.98
N TYR A 199 -3.43 6.95 5.22
CA TYR A 199 -4.17 7.43 4.05
C TYR A 199 -4.19 6.38 2.93
N ARG A 200 -3.07 5.71 2.70
CA ARG A 200 -2.95 4.65 1.68
C ARG A 200 -3.89 3.48 1.97
N ARG A 201 -3.89 2.99 3.22
CA ARG A 201 -4.73 1.87 3.67
C ARG A 201 -6.22 2.20 3.58
N LEU A 202 -6.63 3.39 4.03
CA LEU A 202 -8.03 3.82 3.90
C LEU A 202 -8.46 4.00 2.44
N SER A 203 -7.60 4.53 1.58
CA SER A 203 -7.91 4.68 0.15
C SER A 203 -8.18 3.33 -0.54
N LEU A 204 -7.45 2.30 -0.14
CA LEU A 204 -7.65 0.93 -0.59
C LEU A 204 -8.94 0.32 0.00
N ALA A 205 -9.21 0.54 1.29
CA ALA A 205 -10.41 0.06 1.96
C ALA A 205 -11.71 0.66 1.37
N ILE A 206 -11.67 1.91 0.87
CA ILE A 206 -12.81 2.59 0.26
C ILE A 206 -13.11 2.10 -1.17
N ALA A 207 -12.28 1.24 -1.77
CA ALA A 207 -12.54 0.73 -3.13
C ALA A 207 -13.53 -0.44 -3.11
N PRO A 208 -14.79 -0.25 -3.56
CA PRO A 208 -15.75 -1.36 -3.58
C PRO A 208 -15.30 -2.38 -4.64
N THR A 209 -15.23 -3.65 -4.24
CA THR A 209 -15.28 -4.76 -5.19
C THR A 209 -16.75 -5.13 -5.43
N HIS A 210 -17.08 -5.60 -6.62
CA HIS A 210 -18.45 -6.01 -6.99
C HIS A 210 -19.04 -7.07 -6.03
N LEU A 211 -18.19 -7.88 -5.39
CA LEU A 211 -18.58 -8.94 -4.46
C LEU A 211 -18.88 -8.43 -3.03
N ALA A 212 -18.55 -7.18 -2.69
CA ALA A 212 -18.72 -6.62 -1.34
C ALA A 212 -20.11 -6.02 -1.07
N GLY A 213 -21.02 -6.01 -2.06
CA GLY A 213 -22.30 -5.31 -1.94
C GLY A 213 -23.23 -5.82 -0.83
N VAL A 214 -23.24 -7.14 -0.58
CA VAL A 214 -24.06 -7.75 0.49
C VAL A 214 -23.49 -7.40 1.87
N ALA A 215 -22.19 -7.64 2.08
CA ALA A 215 -21.50 -7.31 3.32
C ALA A 215 -21.58 -5.82 3.67
N TYR A 216 -21.55 -4.96 2.64
CA TYR A 216 -21.74 -3.53 2.83
C TYR A 216 -23.15 -3.19 3.31
N ARG A 217 -24.21 -3.73 2.69
CA ARG A 217 -25.59 -3.50 3.15
C ARG A 217 -25.81 -3.98 4.57
N ASP A 218 -25.22 -5.13 4.91
CA ASP A 218 -25.26 -5.65 6.28
C ASP A 218 -24.55 -4.71 7.26
N SER A 219 -23.37 -4.18 6.88
CA SER A 219 -22.66 -3.17 7.68
C SER A 219 -23.46 -1.88 7.84
N VAL A 220 -24.21 -1.44 6.82
CA VAL A 220 -25.12 -0.28 6.92
C VAL A 220 -26.22 -0.55 7.94
N ARG A 221 -26.87 -1.73 7.87
CA ARG A 221 -27.91 -2.12 8.83
C ARG A 221 -27.37 -2.14 10.25
N LEU A 222 -26.23 -2.80 10.48
CA LEU A 222 -25.58 -2.87 11.79
C LEU A 222 -25.23 -1.48 12.32
N ALA A 223 -24.71 -0.59 11.47
CA ALA A 223 -24.40 0.79 11.84
C ALA A 223 -25.65 1.58 12.26
N GLN A 224 -26.77 1.42 11.54
CA GLN A 224 -28.05 2.05 11.87
C GLN A 224 -28.63 1.56 13.20
N GLU A 225 -28.35 0.31 13.57
CA GLU A 225 -28.73 -0.29 14.85
C GLU A 225 -27.76 0.07 16.00
N GLY A 226 -26.68 0.80 15.70
CA GLY A 226 -25.65 1.15 16.69
C GLY A 226 -24.76 -0.04 17.09
N LEU A 227 -24.72 -1.08 16.27
CA LEU A 227 -23.89 -2.27 16.49
C LEU A 227 -22.50 -2.09 15.87
N PRO A 228 -21.44 -2.67 16.49
CA PRO A 228 -20.10 -2.65 15.92
C PRO A 228 -20.07 -3.31 14.54
N CYS A 229 -19.53 -2.62 13.54
CA CYS A 229 -19.39 -3.13 12.19
C CYS A 229 -18.24 -2.45 11.43
N TRP A 230 -17.92 -2.99 10.26
CA TRP A 230 -16.87 -2.44 9.39
C TRP A 230 -17.13 -0.97 9.02
N LEU A 231 -18.40 -0.58 8.81
CA LEU A 231 -18.75 0.80 8.43
C LEU A 231 -18.54 1.80 9.56
N SER A 232 -18.88 1.44 10.81
CA SER A 232 -18.61 2.27 11.98
C SER A 232 -17.10 2.42 12.21
N ASP A 233 -16.34 1.34 11.99
CA ASP A 233 -14.88 1.35 12.08
C ASP A 233 -14.25 2.25 11.01
N LEU A 234 -14.82 2.27 9.79
CA LEU A 234 -14.37 3.15 8.71
C LEU A 234 -14.62 4.62 9.05
N CYS A 235 -15.82 4.94 9.54
CA CYS A 235 -16.15 6.29 10.02
C CYS A 235 -15.19 6.75 11.12
N TYR A 236 -14.91 5.85 12.07
CA TYR A 236 -13.97 6.11 13.14
C TYR A 236 -12.56 6.37 12.60
N ALA A 237 -12.02 5.48 11.77
CA ALA A 237 -10.67 5.61 11.23
C ALA A 237 -10.50 6.88 10.38
N LEU A 238 -11.51 7.26 9.60
CA LEU A 238 -11.50 8.52 8.81
C LEU A 238 -11.55 9.78 9.68
N SER A 239 -12.32 9.76 10.77
CA SER A 239 -12.41 10.90 11.70
C SER A 239 -11.18 11.04 12.59
N HIS A 240 -10.42 9.96 12.79
CA HIS A 240 -9.18 9.93 13.57
C HIS A 240 -7.91 10.15 12.74
N LEU A 241 -8.04 10.50 11.45
CA LEU A 241 -6.91 10.98 10.67
C LEU A 241 -6.37 12.31 11.24
N PRO A 242 -5.08 12.61 11.04
CA PRO A 242 -4.49 13.88 11.46
C PRO A 242 -5.26 15.11 10.97
N VAL A 243 -5.78 15.02 9.73
CA VAL A 243 -6.79 15.95 9.20
C VAL A 243 -8.09 15.16 9.03
N PRO A 244 -9.09 15.31 9.92
CA PRO A 244 -10.28 14.47 9.91
C PRO A 244 -11.07 14.51 8.59
N VAL A 245 -11.56 13.34 8.17
CA VAL A 245 -12.47 13.20 7.02
C VAL A 245 -13.83 12.74 7.53
N LEU A 246 -14.79 13.66 7.59
CA LEU A 246 -16.14 13.32 8.05
C LEU A 246 -16.87 12.47 7.00
N PHE A 247 -17.44 11.34 7.36
CA PHE A 247 -18.16 10.49 6.43
C PHE A 247 -19.54 10.18 6.99
N SER A 248 -20.57 10.33 6.15
CA SER A 248 -21.94 9.96 6.53
C SER A 248 -22.12 8.47 6.28
N MET A 249 -22.82 7.79 7.19
CA MET A 249 -23.10 6.35 7.08
C MET A 249 -24.18 6.02 6.03
N ASP A 250 -24.58 7.00 5.22
CA ASP A 250 -25.50 6.80 4.10
C ASP A 250 -24.91 5.85 3.05
N ALA A 251 -25.76 5.34 2.17
CA ALA A 251 -25.37 4.37 1.14
C ALA A 251 -24.19 4.86 0.29
N LEU A 252 -23.12 4.07 0.23
CA LEU A 252 -21.93 4.29 -0.60
C LEU A 252 -22.32 4.13 -2.08
N THR A 253 -22.76 5.21 -2.70
CA THR A 253 -22.87 5.31 -4.15
C THR A 253 -21.48 5.46 -4.79
N PRO A 254 -21.30 5.08 -6.06
CA PRO A 254 -20.04 5.33 -6.77
C PRO A 254 -19.57 6.79 -6.71
N ASP A 255 -20.50 7.74 -6.74
CA ASP A 255 -20.22 9.17 -6.62
C ASP A 255 -19.76 9.54 -5.21
N SER A 256 -20.42 9.02 -4.17
CA SER A 256 -20.02 9.25 -2.78
C SER A 256 -18.62 8.67 -2.49
N ILE A 257 -18.28 7.51 -3.07
CA ILE A 257 -16.96 6.87 -2.95
C ILE A 257 -15.91 7.73 -3.64
N THR A 258 -16.21 8.24 -4.83
CA THR A 258 -15.33 9.15 -5.56
C THR A 258 -15.10 10.44 -4.78
N ASN A 259 -16.16 11.03 -4.23
CA ASN A 259 -16.07 12.22 -3.38
C ASN A 259 -15.26 11.96 -2.10
N LEU A 260 -15.50 10.82 -1.44
CA LEU A 260 -14.77 10.43 -0.24
C LEU A 260 -13.27 10.25 -0.52
N LYS A 261 -12.91 9.59 -1.64
CA LYS A 261 -11.52 9.48 -2.08
C LYS A 261 -10.88 10.84 -2.35
N GLN A 262 -11.60 11.77 -3.00
CA GLN A 262 -11.10 13.14 -3.21
C GLN A 262 -10.86 13.87 -1.88
N ARG A 263 -11.77 13.73 -0.91
CA ARG A 263 -11.64 14.33 0.42
C ARG A 263 -10.50 13.72 1.21
N LEU A 264 -10.29 12.40 1.11
CA LEU A 264 -9.15 11.70 1.70
C LEU A 264 -7.82 12.18 1.11
N THR A 265 -7.74 12.31 -0.22
CA THR A 265 -6.57 12.87 -0.90
C THR A 265 -6.29 14.31 -0.46
N ARG A 266 -7.33 15.15 -0.36
CA ARG A 266 -7.19 16.53 0.12
C ARG A 266 -6.69 16.56 1.56
N SER A 267 -7.27 15.75 2.44
CA SER A 267 -6.84 15.63 3.83
C SER A 267 -5.36 15.23 3.93
N CYS A 268 -4.92 14.25 3.14
CA CYS A 268 -3.51 13.85 3.06
C CYS A 268 -2.61 15.01 2.63
N SER A 269 -2.98 15.71 1.56
CA SER A 269 -2.24 16.87 1.04
C SER A 269 -2.16 18.00 2.06
N THR A 270 -3.27 18.31 2.75
CA THR A 270 -3.33 19.30 3.82
C THR A 270 -2.38 18.91 4.96
N TRP A 271 -2.44 17.66 5.44
CA TRP A 271 -1.56 17.18 6.50
C TRP A 271 -0.08 17.31 6.11
N ILE A 272 0.32 16.85 4.93
CA ILE A 272 1.70 16.99 4.44
C ILE A 272 2.11 18.48 4.38
N GLY A 273 1.23 19.33 3.87
CA GLY A 273 1.45 20.78 3.83
C GLY A 273 1.66 21.40 5.21
N GLU A 274 0.80 21.07 6.17
CA GLU A 274 0.91 21.52 7.57
C GLU A 274 2.22 21.03 8.21
N GLN A 275 2.62 19.78 7.96
CA GLN A 275 3.89 19.27 8.44
C GLN A 275 5.08 20.04 7.84
N ILE A 276 5.08 20.32 6.53
CA ILE A 276 6.12 21.14 5.87
C ILE A 276 6.17 22.56 6.46
N VAL A 277 5.01 23.18 6.69
CA VAL A 277 4.90 24.53 7.28
C VAL A 277 5.39 24.55 8.72
N SER A 278 5.02 23.55 9.53
CA SER A 278 5.49 23.42 10.91
C SER A 278 7.02 23.30 11.01
N MET A 279 7.65 22.79 9.95
CA MET A 279 9.11 22.65 9.80
C MET A 279 9.78 23.84 9.11
N SER A 280 9.11 25.00 9.05
CA SER A 280 9.51 26.20 8.28
C SER A 280 10.95 26.66 8.38
N GLY A 281 11.60 26.46 9.53
CA GLY A 281 13.01 26.79 9.71
C GLY A 281 13.98 25.88 8.95
N ARG A 282 13.54 24.70 8.47
CA ARG A 282 14.39 23.65 7.90
C ARG A 282 14.15 23.44 6.40
N LEU A 283 12.95 23.72 5.90
CA LEU A 283 12.53 23.30 4.55
C LEU A 283 12.18 24.47 3.62
N PRO A 284 12.98 25.57 3.57
CA PRO A 284 12.59 26.76 2.83
C PRO A 284 12.44 26.52 1.32
N LEU A 285 13.10 25.48 0.78
CA LEU A 285 13.01 25.12 -0.64
C LEU A 285 11.76 24.33 -1.02
N ILE A 286 11.05 23.78 -0.03
CA ILE A 286 9.86 22.95 -0.25
C ILE A 286 8.59 23.77 0.01
N GLN A 287 8.69 24.79 0.87
CA GLN A 287 7.56 25.67 1.18
C GLN A 287 7.07 26.44 -0.03
N GLY A 288 5.74 26.45 -0.22
CA GLY A 288 5.09 27.20 -1.30
C GLY A 288 5.47 26.73 -2.72
N ARG A 289 6.04 25.53 -2.84
CA ARG A 289 6.49 25.01 -4.13
C ARG A 289 5.31 24.74 -5.06
N MET A 290 5.32 25.40 -6.21
CA MET A 290 4.37 25.16 -7.29
C MET A 290 4.96 24.19 -8.32
N GLU A 291 4.12 23.28 -8.81
CA GLU A 291 4.43 22.35 -9.88
C GLU A 291 3.77 22.81 -11.17
N ARG A 292 4.53 22.75 -12.27
CA ARG A 292 3.95 22.98 -13.59
C ARG A 292 3.15 21.75 -14.02
N MET A 293 1.91 21.98 -14.38
CA MET A 293 0.97 20.98 -14.87
C MET A 293 1.13 20.80 -16.39
N GLY A 294 0.55 19.73 -16.94
CA GLY A 294 0.64 19.44 -18.38
C GLY A 294 -0.01 20.50 -19.28
N ASP A 295 -0.96 21.26 -18.75
CA ASP A 295 -1.61 22.41 -19.41
C ASP A 295 -0.82 23.72 -19.27
N GLY A 296 0.33 23.69 -18.59
CA GLY A 296 1.18 24.85 -18.33
C GLY A 296 0.77 25.68 -17.12
N SER A 297 -0.33 25.34 -16.43
CA SER A 297 -0.70 25.98 -15.16
C SER A 297 0.25 25.58 -14.03
N PHE A 298 0.23 26.34 -12.94
CA PHE A 298 1.02 26.07 -11.74
C PHE A 298 0.09 25.69 -10.58
N GLU A 299 0.30 24.52 -10.01
CA GLU A 299 -0.49 24.01 -8.88
C GLU A 299 0.42 23.71 -7.69
N LEU A 300 -0.06 24.01 -6.48
CA LEU A 300 0.58 23.55 -5.25
C LEU A 300 0.38 22.04 -5.12
N SER A 301 1.41 21.26 -5.48
CA SER A 301 1.40 19.81 -5.34
C SER A 301 2.33 19.39 -4.20
N PRO A 302 1.78 19.17 -2.98
CA PRO A 302 2.60 18.81 -1.83
C PRO A 302 3.14 17.38 -1.93
N MET A 303 2.70 16.55 -2.87
CA MET A 303 3.12 15.15 -3.00
C MET A 303 3.37 14.78 -4.46
N LYS A 304 4.64 14.72 -4.86
CA LYS A 304 5.07 14.32 -6.21
C LYS A 304 6.40 13.58 -6.12
N LEU A 305 6.55 12.50 -6.87
CA LEU A 305 7.85 11.84 -6.99
C LEU A 305 8.81 12.76 -7.74
N ARG A 306 9.89 13.17 -7.08
CA ARG A 306 10.91 14.05 -7.63
C ARG A 306 12.28 13.38 -7.58
N LEU A 307 12.92 13.25 -8.74
CA LEU A 307 14.19 12.55 -8.89
C LEU A 307 15.37 13.53 -8.76
N TYR A 308 15.62 14.05 -7.55
CA TYR A 308 16.80 14.91 -7.29
C TYR A 308 17.89 14.19 -6.50
N LEU A 309 18.50 13.15 -7.08
CA LEU A 309 19.53 12.33 -6.41
C LEU A 309 20.66 13.14 -5.72
N PRO A 310 21.18 14.26 -6.26
CA PRO A 310 22.23 15.03 -5.58
C PRO A 310 21.72 16.10 -4.61
N LEU A 311 20.48 16.57 -4.77
CA LEU A 311 19.95 17.71 -4.01
C LEU A 311 19.17 17.29 -2.77
N THR A 312 18.89 16.01 -2.58
CA THR A 312 18.24 15.45 -1.37
C THR A 312 18.92 15.94 -0.10
N HIS A 313 20.26 15.90 -0.03
CA HIS A 313 21.00 16.43 1.11
C HIS A 313 20.75 17.91 1.37
N ILE A 314 20.60 18.72 0.32
CA ILE A 314 20.28 20.14 0.43
C ILE A 314 18.83 20.35 0.88
N LEU A 315 17.89 19.61 0.28
CA LEU A 315 16.45 19.69 0.57
C LEU A 315 16.10 19.24 2.00
N LEU A 316 16.82 18.24 2.51
CA LEU A 316 16.58 17.62 3.81
C LEU A 316 17.36 18.26 4.96
N SER A 317 17.96 19.43 4.74
CA SER A 317 18.91 20.07 5.67
C SER A 317 20.02 19.11 6.15
N SER A 318 20.43 18.15 5.34
CA SER A 318 21.45 17.14 5.67
C SER A 318 22.77 17.47 4.98
N HIS A 319 23.18 18.73 5.10
CA HIS A 319 24.28 19.33 4.35
C HIS A 319 25.25 20.14 5.24
N SER A 320 26.47 20.36 4.74
CA SER A 320 27.54 21.07 5.46
C SER A 320 27.47 22.60 5.36
N LEU A 321 26.33 23.18 4.92
CA LEU A 321 26.15 24.64 4.92
C LEU A 321 26.08 25.20 6.35
N ALA A 322 26.51 26.44 6.52
CA ALA A 322 26.63 27.06 7.83
C ALA A 322 25.25 27.26 8.48
N VAL A 323 24.19 27.48 7.68
CA VAL A 323 22.81 27.57 8.19
C VAL A 323 22.41 26.33 8.99
N GLU A 324 22.93 25.17 8.62
CA GLU A 324 22.64 23.90 9.27
C GLU A 324 23.66 23.56 10.36
N LEU A 325 24.94 23.51 10.02
CA LEU A 325 25.99 23.10 10.97
C LEU A 325 26.01 23.98 12.23
N LEU A 326 25.86 25.29 12.06
CA LEU A 326 25.97 26.24 13.17
C LEU A 326 24.66 26.44 13.94
N ARG A 327 23.57 25.75 13.57
CA ARG A 327 22.30 25.81 14.29
C ARG A 327 22.27 24.93 15.53
N TYR A 328 23.08 23.88 15.55
CA TYR A 328 23.11 22.93 16.64
C TYR A 328 24.08 23.39 17.72
N GLN A 329 23.73 23.08 18.96
CA GLN A 329 24.64 23.18 20.08
C GLN A 329 25.67 22.05 19.95
N GLU A 330 26.95 22.42 20.04
CA GLU A 330 28.05 21.48 20.16
C GLU A 330 28.61 21.55 21.58
N ARG A 331 29.35 20.52 22.02
CA ARG A 331 29.85 20.38 23.40
C ARG A 331 30.55 21.64 23.95
N LEU A 332 31.16 22.45 23.07
CA LEU A 332 31.92 23.65 23.41
C LEU A 332 31.43 24.91 22.68
N ARG A 333 30.29 24.85 21.99
CA ARG A 333 29.81 25.97 21.17
C ARG A 333 28.29 26.11 21.28
N ALA A 334 27.85 27.28 21.72
CA ALA A 334 26.44 27.65 21.64
C ALA A 334 25.96 27.73 20.17
N PRO A 335 24.67 27.50 19.90
CA PRO A 335 24.09 27.76 18.59
C PRO A 335 24.41 29.18 18.10
N VAL A 336 24.92 29.30 16.87
CA VAL A 336 25.22 30.61 16.28
C VAL A 336 23.91 31.22 15.77
N PRO A 337 23.59 32.50 16.08
CA PRO A 337 22.42 33.16 15.53
C PRO A 337 22.40 33.14 13.99
N ARG A 338 21.22 32.96 13.37
CA ARG A 338 21.10 32.77 11.91
C ARG A 338 21.81 33.85 11.09
N HIS A 339 21.70 35.12 11.49
CA HIS A 339 22.32 36.26 10.79
C HIS A 339 23.86 36.22 10.82
N ALA A 340 24.47 35.54 11.78
CA ALA A 340 25.93 35.39 11.89
C ALA A 340 26.48 34.14 11.16
N ARG A 341 25.61 33.31 10.55
CA ARG A 341 26.02 32.10 9.81
C ARG A 341 26.45 32.44 8.38
N LEU A 342 27.48 33.27 8.25
CA LEU A 342 27.92 33.84 6.98
C LEU A 342 28.39 32.78 5.96
N CYS A 343 28.21 33.09 4.68
CA CYS A 343 28.67 32.29 3.55
C CYS A 343 30.18 32.31 3.46
N ARG A 344 30.79 31.12 3.39
CA ARG A 344 32.25 30.97 3.24
C ARG A 344 32.79 31.44 1.89
N LEU A 345 31.91 31.65 0.89
CA LEU A 345 32.31 32.09 -0.44
C LEU A 345 32.29 33.61 -0.55
N CYS A 346 31.16 34.25 -0.19
CA CYS A 346 31.00 35.69 -0.35
C CYS A 346 31.21 36.50 0.93
N PHE A 347 31.19 35.89 2.11
CA PHE A 347 31.26 36.53 3.43
C PHE A 347 30.22 37.63 3.73
N GLN A 348 29.29 37.90 2.81
CA GLN A 348 28.34 39.01 2.90
C GLN A 348 26.92 38.57 3.28
N GLY A 349 26.53 37.33 2.99
CA GLY A 349 25.19 36.81 3.24
C GLY A 349 25.19 35.55 4.11
N VAL A 350 24.03 35.20 4.69
CA VAL A 350 23.84 33.93 5.39
C VAL A 350 24.03 32.76 4.41
N LYS A 351 24.80 31.72 4.80
CA LYS A 351 25.01 30.51 4.00
C LYS A 351 23.78 29.59 4.01
N SER A 352 22.68 30.06 3.43
CA SER A 352 21.45 29.28 3.22
C SER A 352 21.55 28.37 2.00
N GLU A 353 20.61 27.45 1.89
CA GLU A 353 20.42 26.53 0.77
C GLU A 353 20.22 27.31 -0.54
N GLY A 354 19.31 28.30 -0.55
CA GLY A 354 19.07 29.15 -1.72
C GLY A 354 20.29 29.99 -2.12
N HIS A 355 21.06 30.47 -1.14
CA HIS A 355 22.30 31.21 -1.42
C HIS A 355 23.38 30.30 -2.02
N ALA A 356 23.53 29.08 -1.49
CA ALA A 356 24.46 28.09 -2.02
C ALA A 356 24.08 27.63 -3.45
N LEU A 357 22.80 27.38 -3.70
CA LEU A 357 22.30 27.03 -5.04
C LEU A 357 22.55 28.15 -6.04
N ARG A 358 22.33 29.42 -5.67
CA ARG A 358 22.58 30.56 -6.57
C ARG A 358 24.06 30.64 -7.00
N HIS A 359 24.99 30.46 -6.06
CA HIS A 359 26.43 30.44 -6.37
C HIS A 359 26.82 29.23 -7.24
N PHE A 360 26.30 28.04 -6.92
CA PHE A 360 26.59 26.85 -7.71
C PHE A 360 26.10 26.99 -9.16
N LEU A 361 24.91 27.58 -9.35
CA LEU A 361 24.36 27.81 -10.69
C LEU A 361 25.12 28.91 -11.43
N SER A 362 25.49 30.02 -10.77
CA SER A 362 26.30 31.04 -11.43
C SER A 362 27.63 30.48 -11.93
N ASP A 363 28.27 29.60 -11.16
CA ASP A 363 29.54 28.98 -11.55
C ASP A 363 29.37 28.02 -12.74
N ILE A 364 28.30 27.22 -12.78
CA ILE A 364 27.98 26.36 -13.94
C ILE A 364 27.73 27.19 -15.20
N PHE A 365 26.91 28.24 -15.11
CA PHE A 365 26.56 29.08 -16.27
C PHE A 365 27.72 29.95 -16.76
N THR A 366 28.74 30.18 -15.92
CA THR A 366 29.95 30.93 -16.30
C THR A 366 31.07 30.03 -16.83
N THR A 367 31.10 28.75 -16.45
CA THR A 367 32.14 27.79 -16.87
C THR A 367 31.77 26.95 -18.10
N ILE A 368 30.50 26.89 -18.51
CA ILE A 368 30.05 26.18 -19.73
C ILE A 368 29.60 27.23 -20.78
N PRO A 369 30.46 27.64 -21.73
CA PRO A 369 30.21 28.80 -22.60
C PRO A 369 29.15 28.57 -23.70
N THR A 370 28.61 27.35 -23.85
CA THR A 370 27.77 26.96 -24.99
C THR A 370 26.28 26.89 -24.70
N ILE A 371 25.83 27.24 -23.49
CA ILE A 371 24.39 27.35 -23.19
C ILE A 371 23.93 28.79 -23.51
N PRO A 372 22.98 29.01 -24.45
CA PRO A 372 22.61 30.36 -24.90
C PRO A 372 22.16 31.27 -23.74
N ARG A 373 22.60 32.54 -23.76
CA ARG A 373 22.35 33.61 -22.77
C ARG A 373 20.88 34.01 -22.52
N ARG A 374 19.90 33.16 -22.87
CA ARG A 374 18.46 33.46 -22.74
C ARG A 374 17.89 33.28 -21.31
N TRP A 375 18.74 33.06 -20.31
CA TRP A 375 18.36 32.69 -18.93
C TRP A 375 18.66 33.78 -17.88
N ALA A 376 18.94 35.02 -18.31
CA ALA A 376 19.43 36.10 -17.44
C ALA A 376 18.39 37.13 -16.99
N SER A 377 17.08 36.94 -17.24
CA SER A 377 16.01 37.77 -16.65
C SER A 377 15.36 37.05 -15.48
N THR A 378 15.29 37.71 -14.34
CA THR A 378 14.86 37.20 -13.02
C THR A 378 13.38 36.84 -12.88
N ASP A 379 12.61 36.75 -13.97
CA ASP A 379 11.15 36.54 -13.89
C ASP A 379 10.64 35.18 -14.37
N ASP A 380 11.49 34.26 -14.86
CA ASP A 380 11.05 32.91 -15.26
C ASP A 380 12.09 31.84 -14.90
N PHE A 381 11.94 31.22 -13.72
CA PHE A 381 12.70 30.02 -13.35
C PHE A 381 11.91 28.75 -13.74
N CYS A 382 12.20 28.18 -14.92
CA CYS A 382 11.72 26.86 -15.34
C CYS A 382 12.88 25.83 -15.27
N TYR A 383 12.80 24.92 -14.31
CA TYR A 383 13.66 23.75 -14.17
C TYR A 383 12.88 22.51 -14.63
N ASP A 384 13.13 21.98 -15.84
CA ASP A 384 12.77 20.57 -16.11
C ASP A 384 13.45 19.92 -17.32
N HIS A 385 14.00 20.68 -18.29
CA HIS A 385 14.53 20.05 -19.51
C HIS A 385 16.05 19.93 -19.65
N ALA A 386 16.85 20.66 -18.86
CA ALA A 386 18.30 20.74 -19.12
C ALA A 386 19.14 19.61 -18.50
N LEU A 387 18.70 19.00 -17.39
CA LEU A 387 19.49 17.99 -16.67
C LEU A 387 19.21 16.55 -17.10
N SER A 388 18.06 16.26 -17.72
CA SER A 388 17.73 14.91 -18.19
C SER A 388 18.50 14.51 -19.47
N GLY A 389 18.79 15.46 -20.35
CA GLY A 389 19.52 15.20 -21.60
C GLY A 389 21.01 14.93 -21.42
N SER A 390 21.69 15.67 -20.54
CA SER A 390 23.15 15.55 -20.35
C SER A 390 23.56 14.37 -19.45
N PHE A 391 22.68 13.92 -18.55
CA PHE A 391 22.96 12.75 -17.69
C PHE A 391 22.71 11.40 -18.38
N ALA A 392 21.73 11.32 -19.30
CA ALA A 392 21.45 10.09 -20.05
C ALA A 392 22.61 9.67 -20.98
N ALA A 393 23.36 10.65 -21.50
CA ALA A 393 24.52 10.41 -22.36
C ALA A 393 25.73 9.84 -21.60
N ALA A 394 25.87 10.11 -20.30
CA ALA A 394 27.00 9.63 -19.49
C ALA A 394 26.81 8.19 -18.97
N TYR A 395 25.58 7.66 -18.97
CA TYR A 395 25.25 6.35 -18.39
C TYR A 395 24.51 5.40 -19.33
N GLY A 396 24.41 5.69 -20.63
CA GLY A 396 23.90 4.75 -21.62
C GLY A 396 22.45 4.31 -21.40
N LEU A 397 21.60 5.18 -20.84
CA LEU A 397 20.16 4.91 -20.71
C LEU A 397 19.43 5.57 -21.90
N SER A 398 19.27 4.82 -22.98
CA SER A 398 18.40 5.22 -24.09
C SER A 398 16.93 5.03 -23.72
N GLY A 399 16.11 6.00 -24.14
CA GLY A 399 14.74 6.25 -23.69
C GLY A 399 13.75 5.07 -23.74
N TYR A 400 12.85 5.07 -22.75
CA TYR A 400 11.53 4.47 -22.86
C TYR A 400 10.50 5.59 -22.93
N GLY A 401 9.97 5.80 -24.13
CA GLY A 401 8.75 6.56 -24.34
C GLY A 401 7.55 5.79 -23.80
N TYR A 402 6.62 6.50 -23.17
CA TYR A 402 5.32 5.97 -22.79
C TYR A 402 4.53 5.58 -24.05
N GLY A 403 4.45 4.27 -24.31
CA GLY A 403 3.62 3.67 -25.35
C GLY A 403 2.59 2.73 -24.72
N HIS A 404 1.36 2.83 -25.21
CA HIS A 404 0.19 2.02 -24.86
C HIS A 404 0.50 0.53 -24.62
N TYR A 405 0.06 0.00 -23.47
CA TYR A 405 0.04 -1.43 -23.20
C TYR A 405 -1.04 -2.12 -24.05
N GLY A 406 -0.63 -2.69 -25.18
CA GLY A 406 -1.29 -3.85 -25.78
C GLY A 406 -0.73 -5.16 -25.17
N PRO A 407 -1.48 -6.27 -25.21
CA PRO A 407 -1.11 -7.48 -24.50
C PRO A 407 0.07 -8.17 -25.20
N THR A 408 1.18 -8.33 -24.49
CA THR A 408 2.32 -9.13 -24.93
C THR A 408 2.11 -10.60 -24.54
N ASN A 409 2.28 -11.45 -25.55
CA ASN A 409 2.12 -12.90 -25.52
C ASN A 409 3.00 -13.58 -24.46
N PHE A 410 2.39 -14.32 -23.55
CA PHE A 410 3.02 -15.42 -22.82
C PHE A 410 2.98 -16.70 -23.66
N PRO A 411 3.90 -17.66 -23.47
CA PRO A 411 3.90 -18.90 -24.23
C PRO A 411 2.66 -19.73 -23.88
N MET A 412 1.76 -19.86 -24.85
CA MET A 412 0.61 -20.76 -24.78
C MET A 412 1.06 -22.22 -24.72
N LEU A 413 0.54 -22.96 -23.73
CA LEU A 413 0.31 -24.40 -23.84
C LEU A 413 -0.59 -24.64 -25.06
N ARG A 414 -0.04 -25.29 -26.10
CA ARG A 414 -0.84 -25.76 -27.23
C ARG A 414 -1.66 -26.97 -26.79
N LEU A 415 -2.96 -26.81 -26.70
CA LEU A 415 -3.90 -27.94 -26.76
C LEU A 415 -3.84 -28.51 -28.19
N VAL A 416 -3.50 -29.79 -28.31
CA VAL A 416 -3.69 -30.56 -29.54
C VAL A 416 -5.06 -31.23 -29.41
N PRO A 417 -5.93 -31.16 -30.44
CA PRO A 417 -7.27 -31.76 -30.40
C PRO A 417 -7.27 -33.29 -30.27
#